data_AF-A0A2T4JE63-F1
#
_entry.id   AF-A0A2T4JE63-F1
#
_cell.length_a   1.000
_cell.length_b   1.000
_cell.length_c   1.000
_cell.angle_alpha   90.00
_cell.angle_beta   90.00
_cell.angle_gamma   90.00
#
_symmetry.space_group_name_H-M   'P 1'
#
loop_
_entity.id
_entity.type
_entity.pdbx_description
1 polymer ?
#
loop_
_entity_poly.entity_id
_entity_poly.type
_entity_poly.pdbx_seq_one_letter_code
_entity_poly.pdbx_strand_id
1 'polypeptide(L)'
;MDFDDFPDPYQPLWGELEVLRALFDPAHPERTVAQFTTVFRNLYEDDRADLYANDQPEVLADRVRHFLDRVGNLSSTAPSQEELDRAPVLHGWCAVRLGSSPFMLGQCTGHPLLRWGARTRTSVLIRIAPDQSWARTWNRYYALSEHAPQILYKMQADGVVSPAVELIRLDGAPLH
;
A
#
# COMPACT_ATOMS: atom_id res chain seq x y z
N MET A 1 -11.09 21.22 -8.58
CA MET A 1 -9.67 20.87 -8.74
C MET A 1 -9.65 19.37 -8.78
N ASP A 2 -9.26 18.81 -9.93
CA ASP A 2 -9.04 17.38 -10.08
C ASP A 2 -7.80 17.03 -9.25
N PHE A 3 -8.01 16.31 -8.16
CA PHE A 3 -6.92 15.81 -7.33
C PHE A 3 -6.46 14.50 -7.97
N ASP A 4 -5.36 14.54 -8.73
CA ASP A 4 -4.49 13.37 -8.76
C ASP A 4 -4.04 13.16 -7.31
N ASP A 5 -4.80 12.34 -6.57
CA ASP A 5 -4.69 12.17 -5.11
C ASP A 5 -3.41 11.41 -4.69
N PHE A 6 -2.58 11.01 -5.67
CA PHE A 6 -1.25 10.46 -5.44
C PHE A 6 -0.24 11.15 -6.37
N PRO A 7 0.50 12.16 -5.87
CA PRO A 7 1.50 12.88 -6.66
C PRO A 7 2.56 11.97 -7.29
N ASP A 8 2.90 10.87 -6.60
CA ASP A 8 3.66 9.75 -7.15
C ASP A 8 2.78 8.48 -7.13
N PRO A 9 2.23 8.05 -8.27
CA PRO A 9 1.41 6.84 -8.34
C PRO A 9 2.20 5.55 -8.13
N TYR A 10 3.54 5.59 -8.23
CA TYR A 10 4.42 4.45 -7.95
C TYR A 10 4.75 4.33 -6.46
N GLN A 11 4.56 5.40 -5.67
CA GLN A 11 4.72 5.41 -4.22
C GLN A 11 3.59 6.21 -3.54
N PRO A 12 2.35 5.71 -3.58
CA PRO A 12 1.16 6.51 -3.25
C PRO A 12 1.14 7.04 -1.81
N LEU A 13 1.91 6.45 -0.88
CA LEU A 13 1.95 6.89 0.52
C LEU A 13 3.21 7.69 0.88
N TRP A 14 4.13 7.94 -0.06
CA TRP A 14 5.43 8.53 0.24
C TRP A 14 5.32 9.97 0.74
N GLY A 15 4.59 10.83 0.02
CA GLY A 15 4.44 12.23 0.42
C GLY A 15 3.80 12.39 1.80
N GLU A 16 2.79 11.56 2.13
CA GLU A 16 2.19 11.56 3.46
C GLU A 16 3.17 11.09 4.54
N LEU A 17 3.94 10.03 4.27
CA LEU A 17 4.99 9.56 5.17
C LEU A 17 6.02 10.65 5.47
N GLU A 18 6.45 11.41 4.46
CA GLU A 18 7.42 12.50 4.63
C GLU A 18 6.87 13.61 5.53
N VAL A 19 5.60 14.00 5.33
CA VAL A 19 4.93 14.97 6.20
C VAL A 19 4.88 14.46 7.65
N LEU A 20 4.47 13.20 7.87
CA LEU A 20 4.40 12.61 9.20
C LEU A 20 5.78 12.53 9.86
N ARG A 21 6.84 12.18 9.12
CA ARG A 21 8.22 12.17 9.62
C ARG A 21 8.70 13.56 10.01
N ALA A 22 8.40 14.58 9.21
CA ALA A 22 8.76 15.96 9.52
C ALA A 22 8.05 16.51 10.76
N LEU A 23 6.84 16.02 11.03
CA LEU A 23 6.01 16.43 12.17
C LEU A 23 6.19 15.52 13.40
N PHE A 24 7.02 14.48 13.32
CA PHE A 24 7.23 13.55 14.42
C PHE A 24 8.05 14.21 15.55
N ASP A 25 7.42 14.37 16.71
CA ASP A 25 8.06 14.82 17.94
C ASP A 25 8.04 13.66 18.96
N PRO A 26 9.21 13.08 19.32
CA PRO A 26 9.26 11.98 20.27
C PRO A 26 8.85 12.38 21.69
N ALA A 27 8.82 13.68 22.04
CA ALA A 27 8.29 14.15 23.32
C ALA A 27 6.75 14.18 23.34
N HIS A 28 6.12 14.24 22.17
CA HIS A 28 4.66 14.33 21.99
C HIS A 28 4.17 13.40 20.85
N PRO A 29 4.45 12.09 20.89
CA PRO A 29 4.16 11.17 19.79
C PRO A 29 2.66 11.02 19.50
N GLU A 30 1.79 11.32 20.49
CA GLU A 30 0.34 11.37 20.32
C GLU A 30 -0.12 12.39 19.27
N ARG A 31 0.64 13.47 19.07
CA ARG A 31 0.32 14.49 18.06
C ARG A 31 0.52 13.96 16.65
N THR A 32 1.53 13.13 16.44
CA THR A 32 1.78 12.47 15.15
C THR A 32 0.69 11.43 14.87
N VAL A 33 0.32 10.62 15.88
CA VAL A 33 -0.78 9.65 15.75
C VAL A 33 -2.11 10.34 15.43
N ALA A 34 -2.38 11.50 16.04
CA ALA A 34 -3.59 12.28 15.76
C ALA A 34 -3.66 12.79 14.30
N GLN A 35 -2.52 12.89 13.62
CA GLN A 35 -2.44 13.29 12.22
C GLN A 35 -2.46 12.13 11.23
N PHE A 36 -2.42 10.87 11.70
CA PHE A 36 -2.55 9.72 10.80
C PHE A 36 -3.86 9.80 10.03
N THR A 37 -3.76 9.74 8.70
CA THR A 37 -4.93 9.48 7.87
C THR A 37 -5.52 8.12 8.20
N THR A 38 -6.73 7.87 7.71
CA THR A 38 -7.39 6.57 7.85
C THR A 38 -6.50 5.42 7.37
N VAL A 39 -5.71 5.62 6.31
CA VAL A 39 -4.81 4.59 5.80
C VAL A 39 -3.70 4.28 6.80
N PHE A 40 -2.96 5.31 7.23
CA PHE A 40 -1.87 5.13 8.18
C PHE A 40 -2.37 4.60 9.53
N ARG A 41 -3.55 5.02 9.98
CA ARG A 41 -4.18 4.48 11.19
C ARG A 41 -4.44 2.99 11.09
N ASN A 42 -5.07 2.55 10.00
CA ASN A 42 -5.35 1.12 9.78
C ASN A 42 -4.05 0.30 9.68
N LEU A 43 -3.02 0.83 9.00
CA LEU A 43 -1.73 0.16 8.90
C LEU A 43 -1.00 0.11 10.25
N TYR A 44 -1.05 1.18 11.02
CA TYR A 44 -0.46 1.26 12.35
C TYR A 44 -1.14 0.30 13.33
N GLU A 45 -2.46 0.18 13.27
CA GLU A 45 -3.22 -0.78 14.07
C GLU A 45 -2.91 -2.23 13.68
N ASP A 46 -2.71 -2.52 12.39
CA ASP A 46 -2.29 -3.85 11.90
C ASP A 46 -0.82 -4.17 12.23
N ASP A 47 0.04 -3.15 12.30
CA ASP A 47 1.45 -3.26 12.74
C ASP A 47 1.57 -3.54 14.24
N ARG A 48 0.64 -3.00 15.04
CA ARG A 48 0.63 -3.13 16.49
C ARG A 48 0.34 -4.58 16.89
N ALA A 49 1.40 -5.32 17.21
CA ALA A 49 1.32 -6.65 17.79
C ALA A 49 0.54 -6.69 19.12
N ASP A 50 0.54 -5.59 19.89
CA ASP A 50 -0.14 -5.48 21.19
C ASP A 50 -1.23 -4.41 21.16
N LEU A 51 -2.47 -4.83 20.91
CA LEU A 51 -3.65 -3.94 20.87
C LEU A 51 -3.98 -3.28 22.22
N TYR A 52 -3.41 -3.74 23.35
CA TYR A 52 -3.89 -3.41 24.70
C TYR A 52 -2.83 -2.96 25.72
N ALA A 53 -1.59 -2.67 25.30
CA ALA A 53 -0.60 -2.12 26.25
C ALA A 53 -0.90 -0.63 26.54
N ASN A 54 -1.05 -0.27 27.82
CA ASN A 54 -1.04 1.11 28.28
C ASN A 54 0.39 1.66 28.07
N ASP A 55 0.62 2.31 26.95
CA ASP A 55 1.96 2.78 26.59
C ASP A 55 2.31 4.04 27.41
N GLN A 56 3.45 3.99 28.10
CA GLN A 56 4.15 5.21 28.51
C GLN A 56 4.57 5.99 27.24
N PRO A 57 4.72 7.33 27.30
CA PRO A 57 5.05 8.15 26.13
C PRO A 57 6.28 7.68 25.34
N GLU A 58 7.30 7.17 26.03
CA GLU A 58 8.51 6.63 25.39
C GLU A 58 8.21 5.39 24.52
N VAL A 59 7.37 4.48 25.02
CA VAL A 59 6.93 3.29 24.28
C VAL A 59 6.10 3.69 23.05
N LEU A 60 5.24 4.70 23.18
CA LEU A 60 4.46 5.22 22.05
C LEU A 60 5.38 5.87 21.00
N ALA A 61 6.37 6.66 21.41
CA ALA A 61 7.34 7.26 20.50
C ALA A 61 8.13 6.21 19.72
N ASP A 62 8.59 5.15 20.39
CA ASP A 62 9.30 4.05 19.73
C ASP A 62 8.39 3.29 18.75
N ARG A 63 7.12 3.04 19.10
CA ARG A 63 6.13 2.43 18.20
C ARG A 63 5.87 3.27 16.95
N VAL A 64 5.66 4.58 17.13
CA VAL A 64 5.45 5.50 16.00
C VAL A 64 6.68 5.53 15.12
N ARG A 65 7.89 5.61 15.70
CA ARG A 65 9.15 5.57 14.94
C ARG A 65 9.28 4.27 14.15
N HIS A 66 9.09 3.12 14.80
CA HIS A 66 9.16 1.81 14.15
C HIS A 66 8.16 1.68 13.00
N PHE A 67 6.94 2.18 13.18
CA PHE A 67 5.93 2.18 12.12
C PHE A 67 6.34 3.07 10.93
N LEU A 68 6.78 4.30 11.18
CA LEU A 68 7.26 5.21 10.12
C LEU A 68 8.50 4.65 9.39
N ASP A 69 9.38 3.97 10.11
CA ASP A 69 10.53 3.27 9.53
C ASP A 69 10.10 2.07 8.69
N ARG A 70 9.15 1.27 9.18
CA ARG A 70 8.59 0.14 8.44
C ARG A 70 7.96 0.60 7.13
N VAL A 71 7.06 1.59 7.16
CA VAL A 71 6.44 2.12 5.94
C VAL A 71 7.52 2.64 4.98
N GLY A 72 8.49 3.41 5.47
CA GLY A 72 9.58 3.92 4.63
C GLY A 72 10.45 2.83 4.02
N ASN A 73 10.76 1.76 4.76
CA ASN A 73 11.51 0.62 4.26
C ASN A 73 10.73 -0.12 3.17
N LEU A 74 9.42 -0.33 3.38
CA LEU A 74 8.55 -0.95 2.37
C LEU A 74 8.41 -0.08 1.10
N SER A 75 8.44 1.24 1.23
CA SER A 75 8.38 2.18 0.10
C SER A 75 9.70 2.35 -0.65
N SER A 76 10.85 1.98 -0.08
CA SER A 76 12.16 2.25 -0.69
C SER A 76 12.95 0.99 -1.07
N THR A 77 12.64 -0.15 -0.45
CA THR A 77 13.35 -1.42 -0.70
C THR A 77 12.78 -2.12 -1.93
N ALA A 78 13.66 -2.58 -2.83
CA ALA A 78 13.30 -3.49 -3.90
C ALA A 78 13.44 -4.95 -3.43
N PRO A 79 12.60 -5.89 -3.89
CA PRO A 79 12.77 -7.29 -3.57
C PRO A 79 14.05 -7.83 -4.19
N SER A 80 14.68 -8.79 -3.52
CA SER A 80 15.65 -9.68 -4.16
C SER A 80 14.97 -10.59 -5.19
N GLN A 81 15.74 -11.14 -6.13
CA GLN A 81 15.21 -12.09 -7.12
C GLN A 81 14.56 -13.30 -6.43
N GLU A 82 15.16 -13.80 -5.35
CA GLU A 82 14.64 -14.94 -4.59
C GLU A 82 13.30 -14.64 -3.91
N GLU A 83 13.11 -13.43 -3.40
CA GLU A 83 11.81 -12.98 -2.88
C GLU A 83 10.76 -12.88 -3.97
N LEU A 84 11.15 -12.39 -5.16
CA LEU A 84 10.25 -12.24 -6.28
C LEU A 84 9.83 -13.59 -6.89
N ASP A 85 10.76 -14.55 -6.98
CA ASP A 85 10.48 -15.92 -7.45
C ASP A 85 9.49 -16.66 -6.54
N ARG A 86 9.45 -16.30 -5.25
CA ARG A 86 8.48 -16.82 -4.27
C ARG A 86 7.22 -15.97 -4.15
N ALA A 87 7.19 -14.78 -4.75
CA ALA A 87 6.06 -13.88 -4.66
C ALA A 87 4.88 -14.44 -5.47
N PRO A 88 3.64 -14.25 -4.99
CA PRO A 88 2.47 -14.52 -5.81
C PRO A 88 2.49 -13.65 -7.08
N VAL A 89 2.00 -14.20 -8.19
CA VAL A 89 1.84 -13.45 -9.43
C VAL A 89 0.43 -12.86 -9.47
N LEU A 90 0.34 -11.56 -9.72
CA LEU A 90 -0.90 -10.83 -9.92
C LEU A 90 -1.11 -10.55 -11.42
N HIS A 91 -2.01 -11.31 -12.03
CA HIS A 91 -2.36 -11.23 -13.45
C HIS A 91 -3.48 -10.24 -13.72
N GLY A 92 -3.49 -9.69 -14.93
CA GLY A 92 -4.49 -8.73 -15.39
C GLY A 92 -4.72 -7.61 -14.36
N TRP A 93 -3.64 -7.00 -13.88
CA TRP A 93 -3.69 -6.19 -12.67
C TRP A 93 -3.96 -4.71 -12.97
N CYS A 94 -4.44 -3.98 -11.96
CA CYS A 94 -4.43 -2.51 -11.97
C CYS A 94 -4.30 -1.94 -10.56
N ALA A 95 -3.76 -0.72 -10.47
CA ALA A 95 -3.73 0.07 -9.23
C ALA A 95 -5.02 0.87 -9.10
N VAL A 96 -5.62 0.85 -7.91
CA VAL A 96 -6.90 1.51 -7.64
C VAL A 96 -6.91 2.11 -6.24
N ARG A 97 -7.93 2.92 -5.95
CA ARG A 97 -8.15 3.50 -4.63
C ARG A 97 -9.60 3.50 -4.22
N LEU A 98 -9.83 3.49 -2.91
CA LEU A 98 -11.12 3.84 -2.30
C LEU A 98 -10.87 5.00 -1.34
N GLY A 99 -11.33 6.20 -1.69
CA GLY A 99 -10.88 7.42 -1.01
C GLY A 99 -9.36 7.55 -1.11
N SER A 100 -8.69 7.71 0.04
CA SER A 100 -7.22 7.79 0.12
C SER A 100 -6.52 6.43 0.21
N SER A 101 -7.23 5.30 0.26
CA SER A 101 -6.62 3.97 0.43
C SER A 101 -6.21 3.37 -0.93
N PRO A 102 -4.91 3.28 -1.28
CA PRO A 102 -4.46 2.64 -2.50
C PRO A 102 -4.38 1.11 -2.31
N PHE A 103 -4.74 0.33 -3.33
CA PHE A 103 -4.57 -1.13 -3.37
C PHE A 103 -4.57 -1.62 -4.81
N MET A 104 -4.34 -2.92 -5.03
CA MET A 104 -4.35 -3.51 -6.35
C MET A 104 -5.51 -4.50 -6.52
N LEU A 105 -6.00 -4.57 -7.76
CA LEU A 105 -6.90 -5.61 -8.25
C LEU A 105 -6.17 -6.50 -9.24
N GLY A 106 -6.57 -7.76 -9.32
CA GLY A 106 -5.98 -8.73 -10.26
C GLY A 106 -6.45 -10.15 -10.00
N GLN A 107 -5.95 -11.09 -10.79
CA GLN A 107 -6.08 -12.52 -10.54
C GLN A 107 -4.79 -13.05 -9.92
N CYS A 108 -4.90 -13.67 -8.75
CA CYS A 108 -3.76 -14.08 -7.97
C CYS A 108 -3.44 -15.57 -8.17
N THR A 109 -2.17 -15.89 -8.40
CA THR A 109 -1.65 -17.27 -8.48
C THR A 109 -0.42 -17.43 -7.59
N GLY A 110 -0.13 -18.66 -7.15
CA GLY A 110 0.99 -18.91 -6.22
C GLY A 110 0.79 -18.34 -4.80
N HIS A 111 -0.42 -17.88 -4.45
CA HIS A 111 -0.69 -17.30 -3.15
C HIS A 111 -0.96 -18.38 -2.08
N PRO A 112 -0.34 -18.32 -0.89
CA PRO A 112 -0.46 -19.37 0.12
C PRO A 112 -1.88 -19.54 0.68
N LEU A 113 -2.68 -18.47 0.66
CA LEU A 113 -4.03 -18.45 1.26
C LEU A 113 -5.17 -18.38 0.24
N LEU A 114 -4.89 -18.11 -1.04
CA LEU A 114 -5.93 -17.90 -2.04
C LEU A 114 -5.93 -19.04 -3.03
N ARG A 115 -7.12 -19.43 -3.49
CA ARG A 115 -7.23 -20.39 -4.59
C ARG A 115 -6.52 -19.85 -5.83
N TRP A 116 -5.96 -20.74 -6.63
CA TRP A 116 -5.34 -20.41 -7.90
C TRP A 116 -6.31 -19.63 -8.80
N GLY A 117 -5.86 -18.48 -9.33
CA GLY A 117 -6.66 -17.62 -10.21
C GLY A 117 -7.74 -16.78 -9.49
N ALA A 118 -7.68 -16.66 -8.16
CA ALA A 118 -8.65 -15.87 -7.42
C ALA A 118 -8.59 -14.39 -7.82
N ARG A 119 -9.74 -13.81 -8.21
CA ARG A 119 -9.90 -12.35 -8.29
C ARG A 119 -9.74 -11.77 -6.89
N THR A 120 -8.77 -10.88 -6.75
CA THR A 120 -8.24 -10.49 -5.45
C THR A 120 -8.13 -8.98 -5.37
N ARG A 121 -8.49 -8.46 -4.20
CA ARG A 121 -8.08 -7.15 -3.70
C ARG A 121 -6.89 -7.36 -2.76
N THR A 122 -5.78 -6.69 -2.99
CA THR A 122 -4.61 -6.77 -2.11
C THR A 122 -4.81 -5.97 -0.82
N SER A 123 -3.90 -6.13 0.15
CA SER A 123 -3.70 -5.11 1.19
C SER A 123 -3.25 -3.79 0.57
N VAL A 124 -3.11 -2.75 1.41
CA VAL A 124 -2.70 -1.41 0.98
C VAL A 124 -1.45 -1.48 0.09
N LEU A 125 -1.51 -0.82 -1.06
CA LEU A 125 -0.41 -0.68 -2.01
C LEU A 125 0.58 0.34 -1.45
N ILE A 126 1.85 -0.05 -1.37
CA ILE A 126 2.94 0.79 -0.86
C ILE A 126 3.83 1.28 -2.01
N ARG A 127 4.15 0.38 -2.96
CA ARG A 127 5.01 0.71 -4.09
C ARG A 127 4.71 -0.14 -5.32
N ILE A 128 4.91 0.44 -6.50
CA ILE A 128 5.03 -0.27 -7.77
C ILE A 128 6.43 0.02 -8.33
N ALA A 129 7.07 -0.98 -8.92
CA ALA A 129 8.32 -0.78 -9.65
C ALA A 129 8.08 0.15 -10.87
N PRO A 130 9.01 1.05 -11.23
CA PRO A 130 8.83 1.89 -12.42
C PRO A 130 8.64 1.12 -13.73
N ASP A 131 9.26 -0.05 -13.85
CA ASP A 131 9.08 -0.98 -14.98
C ASP A 131 7.83 -1.85 -14.86
N GLN A 132 7.06 -1.67 -13.78
CA GLN A 132 5.84 -2.39 -13.45
C GLN A 132 6.01 -3.91 -13.37
N SER A 133 7.21 -4.41 -13.08
CA SER A 133 7.51 -5.83 -12.94
C SER A 133 7.09 -6.42 -11.59
N TRP A 134 6.99 -5.59 -10.56
CA TRP A 134 6.58 -5.99 -9.22
C TRP A 134 5.86 -4.86 -8.47
N ALA A 135 5.12 -5.23 -7.44
CA ALA A 135 4.57 -4.30 -6.47
C ALA A 135 4.83 -4.76 -5.03
N ARG A 136 5.02 -3.80 -4.13
CA ARG A 136 5.02 -4.01 -2.68
C ARG A 136 3.69 -3.52 -2.11
N THR A 137 3.04 -4.42 -1.39
CA THR A 137 1.89 -4.11 -0.54
C THR A 137 2.31 -4.17 0.93
N TRP A 138 1.43 -3.79 1.86
CA TRP A 138 1.73 -3.89 3.29
C TRP A 138 2.27 -5.27 3.69
N ASN A 139 1.61 -6.34 3.22
CA ASN A 139 1.91 -7.70 3.66
C ASN A 139 2.91 -8.45 2.78
N ARG A 140 3.03 -8.13 1.48
CA ARG A 140 3.88 -8.93 0.57
C ARG A 140 4.27 -8.21 -0.71
N TYR A 141 5.26 -8.77 -1.38
CA TYR A 141 5.53 -8.50 -2.78
C TYR A 141 4.58 -9.30 -3.69
N TYR A 142 4.34 -8.77 -4.87
CA TYR A 142 3.70 -9.44 -6.00
C TYR A 142 4.59 -9.29 -7.22
N ALA A 143 4.81 -10.39 -7.95
CA ALA A 143 5.25 -10.30 -9.33
C ALA A 143 4.05 -9.85 -10.19
N LEU A 144 4.29 -8.92 -11.09
CA LEU A 144 3.25 -8.36 -11.95
C LEU A 144 3.44 -8.90 -13.37
N SER A 145 2.36 -9.41 -13.96
CA SER A 145 2.34 -9.74 -15.38
C SER A 145 1.73 -8.59 -16.17
N GLU A 146 0.61 -8.80 -16.86
CA GLU A 146 -0.01 -7.81 -17.71
C GLU A 146 -0.88 -6.81 -16.94
N HIS A 147 -0.66 -5.51 -17.21
CA HIS A 147 -1.53 -4.43 -16.75
C HIS A 147 -2.85 -4.44 -17.54
N ALA A 148 -3.99 -4.50 -16.84
CA ALA A 148 -5.32 -4.64 -17.42
C ALA A 148 -6.37 -3.84 -16.63
N PRO A 149 -6.42 -2.50 -16.77
CA PRO A 149 -7.32 -1.63 -16.01
C PRO A 149 -8.81 -1.97 -16.17
N GLN A 150 -9.20 -2.63 -17.27
CA GLN A 150 -10.55 -3.14 -17.51
C GLN A 150 -11.05 -4.13 -16.44
N ILE A 151 -10.15 -4.75 -15.67
CA ILE A 151 -10.55 -5.65 -14.58
C ILE A 151 -11.39 -4.93 -13.52
N LEU A 152 -11.13 -3.63 -13.28
CA LEU A 152 -11.89 -2.82 -12.33
C LEU A 152 -13.37 -2.80 -12.74
N TYR A 153 -13.67 -2.43 -13.99
CA TYR A 153 -15.04 -2.34 -14.48
C TYR A 153 -15.75 -3.69 -14.45
N LYS A 154 -15.04 -4.78 -14.76
CA LYS A 154 -15.60 -6.13 -14.66
C LYS A 154 -15.91 -6.50 -13.20
N MET A 155 -15.02 -6.20 -12.27
CA MET A 155 -15.23 -6.48 -10.85
C MET A 155 -16.33 -5.61 -10.23
N GLN A 156 -16.51 -4.37 -10.71
CA GLN A 156 -17.63 -3.51 -10.32
C GLN A 156 -18.96 -4.01 -10.88
N ALA A 157 -19.01 -4.38 -12.17
CA ALA A 157 -20.20 -4.94 -12.80
C ALA A 157 -20.66 -6.24 -12.13
N ASP A 158 -19.70 -7.08 -11.70
CA ASP A 158 -19.97 -8.32 -10.98
C ASP A 158 -20.28 -8.09 -9.48
N GLY A 159 -20.29 -6.84 -8.98
CA GLY A 159 -20.57 -6.50 -7.59
C GLY A 159 -19.47 -6.92 -6.59
N VAL A 160 -18.28 -7.30 -7.08
CA VAL A 160 -17.14 -7.72 -6.25
C VAL A 160 -16.42 -6.53 -5.62
N VAL A 161 -16.43 -5.39 -6.31
CA VAL A 161 -15.77 -4.15 -5.90
C VAL A 161 -16.77 -3.00 -5.94
N SER A 162 -16.68 -2.09 -4.97
CA SER A 162 -17.54 -0.91 -4.89
C SER A 162 -17.42 -0.05 -6.16
N PRO A 163 -18.53 0.52 -6.68
CA PRO A 163 -18.49 1.52 -7.75
C PRO A 163 -17.69 2.79 -7.39
N ALA A 164 -17.48 3.06 -6.10
CA ALA A 164 -16.68 4.20 -5.62
C ALA A 164 -15.16 3.94 -5.69
N VAL A 165 -14.73 2.76 -6.14
CA VAL A 165 -13.31 2.48 -6.39
C VAL A 165 -12.89 3.10 -7.71
N GLU A 166 -11.80 3.86 -7.67
CA GLU A 166 -11.27 4.62 -8.79
C GLU A 166 -9.91 4.08 -9.23
N LEU A 167 -9.59 4.19 -10.51
CA LEU A 167 -8.30 3.80 -11.05
C LEU A 167 -7.22 4.82 -10.63
N ILE A 168 -6.07 4.34 -10.17
CA ILE A 168 -4.86 5.16 -10.04
C ILE A 168 -4.17 5.11 -11.40
N ARG A 169 -4.00 6.26 -12.06
CA ARG A 169 -3.32 6.32 -13.35
C ARG A 169 -1.82 6.21 -13.17
N LEU A 170 -1.22 5.23 -13.84
CA LEU A 170 0.22 5.08 -13.95
C LEU A 170 0.69 5.78 -15.23
N ASP A 171 0.59 7.10 -15.28
CA ASP A 171 1.11 7.84 -16.44
C ASP A 171 2.65 7.79 -16.42
N GLY A 172 3.24 7.65 -17.61
CA GLY A 172 4.63 7.19 -17.77
C GLY A 172 5.66 8.02 -17.02
N ALA A 173 6.37 7.35 -16.10
CA ALA A 173 7.62 7.70 -15.39
C ALA A 173 7.83 9.15 -14.91
N PRO A 174 8.32 9.37 -13.68
CA PRO A 174 9.13 10.56 -13.45
C PRO A 174 10.36 10.44 -14.35
N LEU A 175 10.40 11.23 -15.43
CA LEU A 175 11.67 11.73 -15.92
C LEU A 175 12.24 12.56 -14.77
N HIS A 176 13.28 12.07 -14.09
CA HIS A 176 14.45 12.81 -13.63
C HIS A 176 15.32 11.95 -12.71
#